data_AF-A0AAV9WQG5-F1
#
_entry.id   AF-A0AAV9WQG5-F1
#
_cell.length_a   1.000
_cell.length_b   1.000
_cell.length_c   1.000
_cell.angle_alpha   90.00
_cell.angle_beta   90.00
_cell.angle_gamma   90.00
#
_symmetry.space_group_name_H-M   'P 1'
#
loop_
_entity.id
_entity.type
_entity.pdbx_description
1 polymer ?
#
loop_
_entity_poly.entity_id
_entity_poly.type
_entity_poly.pdbx_seq_one_letter_code
_entity_poly.pdbx_strand_id
1 'polypeptide(L)'
;MTTPPVHLPLSEAARGAARLRTSFAEPVRPEAAKALASEWAPSSWQSKPIKQEVIYPDQAAFEKALSKLESLPMIVHPTEINKLKSSLKDVCEGKAFLLQGGDCAELFDYCTESQIDAKIALLLQMSLVLIHGLRLPVVRIGRIAGQFAKPRSSPTEIVDGKEIPSFRGDNINGFDPSERTPEPSRLVQAYFHSSTTLNYIRTRLNAGYADLHHPFNWSLSHIQDSEVKAKYLKTVEALTDSLSFMKTIGADTASSLRGVDFYTSHEGLLLEYEQSFTRKWAPTAGVNGGQEGYYNTSAHFIWIGDRTRQLDGAHVEYFRGIENPIGIKVGPSFKEEEFGKLLDIVNPRREAGKVTLITRYGCDKVESILPGHIDAVRKTGHPVIWQCDPMHGNTRSSPGTGLKTRQYSSIMSEILSALKIHKEKGTWLGGIHLELTGDNVTECVGGSEGLTDEDLSTNYQTYCDPRLNEKQSLDVAFTISDYYRENPFNT
;
A
#
# COMPACT_ATOMS: atom_id res chain seq x y z
N MET A 1 1.92 -7.30 42.17
CA MET A 1 1.08 -8.48 41.90
C MET A 1 0.15 -8.12 40.76
N THR A 2 0.60 -8.35 39.53
CA THR A 2 -0.13 -8.03 38.30
C THR A 2 -0.93 -9.27 37.90
N THR A 3 -2.25 -9.13 37.84
CA THR A 3 -3.16 -10.16 37.30
C THR A 3 -2.78 -10.48 35.85
N PRO A 4 -2.65 -11.77 35.48
CA PRO A 4 -2.33 -12.16 34.11
C PRO A 4 -3.48 -11.82 33.14
N PRO A 5 -3.19 -11.61 31.85
CA PRO A 5 -4.21 -11.33 30.85
C PRO A 5 -5.19 -12.51 30.74
N VAL A 6 -6.48 -12.20 30.74
CA VAL A 6 -7.56 -13.16 30.54
C VAL A 6 -7.50 -13.64 29.08
N HIS A 7 -7.17 -14.92 28.90
CA HIS A 7 -7.34 -15.59 27.61
C HIS A 7 -8.83 -15.60 27.23
N LEU A 8 -9.19 -14.92 26.15
CA LEU A 8 -10.50 -15.11 25.54
C LEU A 8 -10.54 -16.51 24.92
N PRO A 9 -11.52 -17.37 25.27
CA PRO A 9 -11.66 -18.65 24.59
C PRO A 9 -12.02 -18.41 23.12
N LEU A 10 -11.50 -19.27 22.23
CA LEU A 10 -11.93 -19.36 20.83
C LEU A 10 -13.46 -19.29 20.75
N SER A 11 -14.02 -18.37 19.98
CA SER A 11 -15.47 -18.28 19.80
C SER A 11 -16.01 -19.64 19.32
N GLU A 12 -17.14 -20.10 19.85
CA GLU A 12 -17.77 -21.35 19.42
C GLU A 12 -18.07 -21.37 17.91
N ALA A 13 -18.23 -20.20 17.29
CA ALA A 13 -18.35 -20.01 15.85
C ALA A 13 -17.10 -20.48 15.08
N ALA A 14 -15.90 -20.22 15.60
CA ALA A 14 -14.64 -20.66 15.00
C ALA A 14 -14.47 -22.19 15.05
N ARG A 15 -14.95 -22.84 16.12
CA ARG A 15 -14.95 -24.32 16.24
C ARG A 15 -16.01 -24.98 15.35
N GLY A 16 -17.16 -24.32 15.15
CA GLY A 16 -18.25 -24.81 14.30
C GLY A 16 -17.90 -24.79 12.81
N ALA A 17 -17.19 -23.77 12.34
CA ALA A 17 -16.78 -23.63 10.94
C ALA A 17 -15.77 -24.71 10.48
N ALA A 18 -14.92 -25.20 11.39
CA ALA A 18 -13.93 -26.24 11.10
C ALA A 18 -14.56 -27.63 10.86
N ARG A 19 -15.68 -27.94 11.53
CA ARG A 19 -16.34 -29.26 11.41
C ARG A 19 -17.14 -29.46 10.12
N LEU A 20 -17.54 -28.38 9.44
CA LEU A 20 -18.34 -28.45 8.20
C LEU A 20 -17.50 -28.65 6.93
N ARG A 21 -16.17 -28.64 7.02
CA ARG A 21 -15.25 -28.73 5.87
C ARG A 21 -14.89 -30.16 5.45
N THR A 22 -15.44 -31.19 6.10
CA THR A 22 -15.04 -32.60 5.92
C THR A 22 -15.91 -33.42 4.96
N SER A 23 -16.93 -32.84 4.30
CA SER A 23 -17.78 -33.60 3.36
C SER A 23 -17.73 -33.04 1.94
N PHE A 24 -17.27 -33.86 1.00
CA PHE A 24 -17.30 -33.63 -0.46
C PHE A 24 -18.74 -33.70 -1.02
N ALA A 25 -19.62 -32.82 -0.58
CA ALA A 25 -20.94 -32.62 -1.17
C ALA A 25 -21.31 -31.13 -1.11
N GLU A 26 -22.00 -30.64 -2.14
CA GLU A 26 -22.40 -29.23 -2.31
C GLU A 26 -22.96 -28.63 -1.01
N PRO A 27 -22.55 -27.42 -0.61
CA PRO A 27 -22.88 -26.89 0.70
C PRO A 27 -24.30 -26.33 0.72
N VAL A 28 -25.26 -27.12 1.22
CA VAL A 28 -26.49 -26.57 1.80
C VAL A 28 -26.13 -26.04 3.19
N ARG A 29 -25.90 -24.72 3.29
CA ARG A 29 -25.59 -24.03 4.55
C ARG A 29 -26.88 -23.86 5.38
N PRO A 30 -26.85 -23.99 6.72
CA PRO A 30 -28.05 -23.93 7.54
C PRO A 30 -28.78 -22.57 7.45
N GLU A 31 -30.11 -22.65 7.39
CA GLU A 31 -31.05 -21.54 7.23
C GLU A 31 -31.12 -20.57 8.43
N ALA A 32 -30.27 -20.77 9.45
CA ALA A 32 -30.22 -19.96 10.68
C ALA A 32 -29.41 -18.64 10.53
N ALA A 33 -28.76 -18.41 9.39
CA ALA A 33 -27.96 -17.20 9.13
C ALA A 33 -28.71 -16.08 8.38
N LYS A 34 -30.05 -16.10 8.41
CA LYS A 34 -30.89 -15.18 7.60
C LYS A 34 -31.61 -14.07 8.38
N ALA A 35 -31.42 -13.95 9.69
CA ALA A 35 -32.13 -12.96 10.49
C ALA A 35 -31.20 -12.28 11.49
N LEU A 36 -30.53 -11.22 11.03
CA LEU A 36 -30.11 -10.00 11.74
C LEU A 36 -29.34 -9.18 10.70
N ALA A 37 -29.53 -7.86 10.64
CA ALA A 37 -28.53 -6.98 10.07
C ALA A 37 -27.26 -7.16 10.94
N SER A 38 -26.42 -8.13 10.59
CA SER A 38 -25.51 -8.77 11.54
C SER A 38 -24.41 -7.79 11.98
N GLU A 39 -24.29 -7.59 13.29
CA GLU A 39 -23.17 -6.85 13.90
C GLU A 39 -21.84 -7.33 13.31
N TRP A 40 -20.98 -6.37 12.95
CA TRP A 40 -19.67 -6.70 12.39
C TRP A 40 -18.79 -7.35 13.47
N ALA A 41 -18.04 -8.37 13.07
CA ALA A 41 -16.97 -8.96 13.85
C ALA A 41 -15.76 -9.24 12.94
N PRO A 42 -14.54 -9.38 13.48
CA PRO A 42 -13.36 -9.71 12.68
C PRO A 42 -13.51 -10.96 11.79
N SER A 43 -14.41 -11.89 12.16
CA SER A 43 -14.70 -13.13 11.41
C SER A 43 -15.92 -13.06 10.49
N SER A 44 -16.65 -11.94 10.45
CA SER A 44 -17.88 -11.78 9.66
C SER A 44 -17.70 -12.05 8.16
N TRP A 45 -16.50 -11.75 7.63
CA TRP A 45 -16.12 -12.00 6.24
C TRP A 45 -16.20 -13.48 5.82
N GLN A 46 -16.05 -14.41 6.77
CA GLN A 46 -16.07 -15.86 6.50
C GLN A 46 -17.44 -16.34 6.00
N SER A 47 -18.49 -15.53 6.23
CA SER A 47 -19.85 -15.80 5.71
C SER A 47 -20.03 -15.37 4.25
N LYS A 48 -19.11 -14.58 3.69
CA LYS A 48 -19.21 -13.98 2.36
C LYS A 48 -18.43 -14.78 1.30
N PRO A 49 -18.75 -14.64 0.01
CA PRO A 49 -17.92 -15.16 -1.07
C PRO A 49 -16.52 -14.54 -1.04
N ILE A 50 -15.49 -15.35 -1.24
CA ILE A 50 -14.10 -14.89 -1.30
C ILE A 50 -13.50 -15.16 -2.68
N LYS A 51 -12.67 -14.22 -3.15
CA LYS A 51 -11.81 -14.40 -4.32
C LYS A 51 -10.37 -14.50 -3.85
N GLN A 52 -9.52 -15.14 -4.66
CA GLN A 52 -8.09 -15.31 -4.35
C GLN A 52 -7.86 -16.11 -3.05
N GLU A 53 -8.72 -17.08 -2.74
CA GLU A 53 -8.53 -17.98 -1.59
C GLU A 53 -7.24 -18.80 -1.74
N VAL A 54 -6.57 -19.11 -0.63
CA VAL A 54 -5.41 -20.02 -0.58
C VAL A 54 -5.85 -21.31 0.11
N ILE A 55 -5.62 -22.44 -0.55
CA ILE A 55 -5.86 -23.75 0.04
C ILE A 55 -4.53 -24.29 0.57
N TYR A 56 -4.42 -24.42 1.89
CA TYR A 56 -3.26 -25.03 2.55
C TYR A 56 -3.48 -26.55 2.67
N PRO A 57 -2.53 -27.40 2.21
CA PRO A 57 -2.69 -28.86 2.29
C PRO A 57 -2.75 -29.39 3.73
N ASP A 58 -1.98 -28.79 4.64
CA ASP A 58 -1.98 -29.12 6.06
C ASP A 58 -2.81 -28.11 6.85
N GLN A 59 -4.10 -28.42 7.02
CA GLN A 59 -5.05 -27.58 7.74
C GLN A 59 -4.71 -27.46 9.23
N ALA A 60 -4.14 -28.50 9.85
CA ALA A 60 -3.77 -28.47 11.27
C ALA A 60 -2.55 -27.56 11.50
N ALA A 61 -1.56 -27.59 10.62
CA ALA A 61 -0.45 -26.64 10.64
C ALA A 61 -0.92 -25.20 10.36
N PHE A 62 -1.91 -25.01 9.49
CA PHE A 62 -2.52 -23.71 9.25
C PHE A 62 -3.21 -23.13 10.48
N GLU A 63 -4.06 -23.90 11.16
CA GLU A 63 -4.71 -23.46 12.40
C GLU A 63 -3.68 -23.17 13.51
N LYS A 64 -2.62 -23.98 13.60
CA LYS A 64 -1.50 -23.74 14.53
C LYS A 64 -0.77 -22.42 14.21
N ALA A 65 -0.55 -22.11 12.94
CA ALA A 65 0.07 -20.86 12.52
C ALA A 65 -0.81 -19.65 12.87
N LEU A 66 -2.12 -19.71 12.60
CA LEU A 66 -3.07 -18.64 12.96
C LEU A 66 -3.13 -18.43 14.48
N SER A 67 -3.23 -19.50 15.27
CA SER A 67 -3.20 -19.40 16.74
C SER A 67 -1.91 -18.77 17.25
N LYS A 68 -0.77 -19.08 16.60
CA LYS A 68 0.50 -18.42 16.91
C LYS A 68 0.43 -16.92 16.61
N LEU A 69 -0.05 -16.51 15.44
CA LEU A 69 -0.18 -15.08 15.06
C LEU A 69 -1.08 -14.31 16.01
N GLU A 70 -2.21 -14.88 16.42
CA GLU A 70 -3.14 -14.25 17.38
C GLU A 70 -2.49 -13.97 18.74
N SER A 71 -1.51 -14.79 19.14
CA SER A 71 -0.77 -14.60 20.39
C SER A 71 0.35 -13.54 20.31
N LEU A 72 0.74 -13.12 19.11
CA LEU A 72 1.86 -12.22 18.89
C LEU A 72 1.44 -10.74 19.09
N PRO A 73 2.39 -9.87 19.49
CA PRO A 73 2.18 -8.44 19.58
C PRO A 73 1.66 -7.80 18.28
N MET A 74 1.03 -6.64 18.44
CA MET A 74 0.67 -5.76 17.32
C MET A 74 1.93 -5.27 16.60
N ILE A 75 1.90 -5.21 15.26
CA ILE A 75 3.00 -4.62 14.47
C ILE A 75 2.96 -3.09 14.59
N VAL A 76 1.76 -2.51 14.48
CA VAL A 76 1.51 -1.07 14.64
C VAL A 76 0.49 -0.80 15.73
N HIS A 77 0.63 0.32 16.44
CA HIS A 77 -0.32 0.70 17.49
C HIS A 77 -1.49 1.52 16.90
N PRO A 78 -2.74 1.36 17.40
CA PRO A 78 -3.90 2.13 16.93
C PRO A 78 -3.77 3.66 16.97
N THR A 79 -2.93 4.21 17.86
CA THR A 79 -2.66 5.66 17.88
C THR A 79 -1.90 6.14 16.64
N GLU A 80 -1.00 5.31 16.10
CA GLU A 80 -0.27 5.61 14.86
C GLU A 80 -1.21 5.56 13.65
N ILE A 81 -2.14 4.60 13.64
CA ILE A 81 -3.20 4.50 12.63
C ILE A 81 -4.09 5.75 12.65
N ASN A 82 -4.48 6.22 13.83
CA ASN A 82 -5.28 7.44 13.98
C ASN A 82 -4.51 8.70 13.56
N LYS A 83 -3.21 8.76 13.84
CA LYS A 83 -2.32 9.83 13.35
C LYS A 83 -2.29 9.85 11.82
N LEU A 84 -2.11 8.69 11.18
CA LEU A 84 -2.18 8.58 9.72
C LEU A 84 -3.53 9.02 9.17
N LYS A 85 -4.64 8.57 9.76
CA LYS A 85 -5.98 8.98 9.35
C LYS A 85 -6.16 10.51 9.39
N SER A 86 -5.60 11.16 10.42
CA SER A 86 -5.57 12.63 10.51
C SER A 86 -4.74 13.26 9.39
N SER A 87 -3.54 12.74 9.08
CA SER A 87 -2.74 13.25 7.97
C SER A 87 -3.42 13.03 6.61
N LEU A 88 -4.15 11.92 6.45
CA LEU A 88 -4.93 11.63 5.25
C LEU A 88 -6.17 12.53 5.13
N LYS A 89 -6.74 12.99 6.24
CA LYS A 89 -7.75 14.04 6.21
C LYS A 89 -7.20 15.32 5.58
N ASP A 90 -5.98 15.72 5.92
CA ASP A 90 -5.33 16.89 5.29
C ASP A 90 -5.13 16.67 3.78
N VAL A 91 -4.79 15.45 3.35
CA VAL A 91 -4.72 15.10 1.92
C VAL A 91 -6.09 15.24 1.24
N CYS A 92 -7.15 14.74 1.89
CA CYS A 92 -8.52 14.83 1.39
C CYS A 92 -8.99 16.30 1.24
N GLU A 93 -8.46 17.20 2.06
CA GLU A 93 -8.77 18.63 2.06
C GLU A 93 -7.80 19.47 1.19
N GLY A 94 -6.87 18.85 0.45
CA GLY A 94 -5.91 19.55 -0.40
C GLY A 94 -4.78 20.28 0.37
N LYS A 95 -4.58 19.93 1.65
CA LYS A 95 -3.57 20.52 2.54
C LYS A 95 -2.30 19.67 2.65
N ALA A 96 -2.30 18.48 2.07
CA ALA A 96 -1.15 17.59 2.00
C ALA A 96 -1.22 16.74 0.71
N PHE A 97 -0.11 16.10 0.37
CA PHE A 97 -0.03 15.16 -0.76
C PHE A 97 0.42 13.78 -0.28
N LEU A 98 -0.17 12.72 -0.81
CA LEU A 98 0.13 11.34 -0.45
C LEU A 98 1.17 10.75 -1.42
N LEU A 99 2.32 10.35 -0.89
CA LEU A 99 3.31 9.52 -1.58
C LEU A 99 3.26 8.11 -0.99
N GLN A 100 2.77 7.15 -1.78
CA GLN A 100 2.83 5.74 -1.45
C GLN A 100 3.72 4.99 -2.44
N GLY A 101 4.69 4.21 -1.95
CA GLY A 101 5.61 3.50 -2.83
C GLY A 101 6.42 2.41 -2.15
N GLY A 102 6.97 1.51 -2.94
CA GLY A 102 7.81 0.40 -2.49
C GLY A 102 7.65 -0.81 -3.41
N ASP A 103 8.01 -2.00 -2.92
CA ASP A 103 8.06 -3.18 -3.77
C ASP A 103 6.68 -3.56 -4.32
N CYS A 104 6.70 -4.25 -5.46
CA CYS A 104 5.53 -4.97 -5.92
C CYS A 104 5.16 -6.00 -4.85
N ALA A 105 5.96 -7.04 -4.69
CA ALA A 105 5.90 -8.00 -3.59
C ALA A 105 7.22 -7.93 -2.81
N GLU A 106 7.14 -7.86 -1.49
CA GLU A 106 8.31 -8.08 -0.65
C GLU A 106 8.68 -9.56 -0.67
N LEU A 107 9.99 -9.83 -0.58
CA LEU A 107 10.53 -11.16 -0.31
C LEU A 107 11.14 -11.19 1.08
N PHE A 108 11.18 -12.35 1.71
CA PHE A 108 11.85 -12.51 3.01
C PHE A 108 13.33 -12.13 2.93
N ASP A 109 13.98 -12.40 1.80
CA ASP A 109 15.37 -12.03 1.52
C ASP A 109 15.58 -10.51 1.37
N TYR A 110 14.53 -9.73 1.18
CA TYR A 110 14.62 -8.26 1.17
C TYR A 110 14.68 -7.65 2.57
N CYS A 111 14.55 -8.47 3.62
CA CYS A 111 14.69 -8.04 5.00
C CYS A 111 16.18 -7.87 5.40
N THR A 112 16.87 -6.96 4.72
CA THR A 112 18.26 -6.59 4.99
C THR A 112 18.39 -5.08 5.14
N GLU A 113 19.42 -4.63 5.85
CA GLU A 113 19.66 -3.20 6.08
C GLU A 113 19.75 -2.41 4.76
N SER A 114 20.50 -2.93 3.78
CA SER A 114 20.71 -2.23 2.51
C SER A 114 19.42 -2.06 1.71
N GLN A 115 18.60 -3.11 1.58
CA GLN A 115 17.34 -3.05 0.83
C GLN A 115 16.33 -2.12 1.51
N ILE A 116 16.27 -2.17 2.84
CA ILE A 116 15.39 -1.31 3.61
C ILE A 116 15.83 0.16 3.53
N ASP A 117 17.12 0.44 3.74
CA ASP A 117 17.67 1.80 3.63
C ASP A 117 17.47 2.39 2.23
N ALA A 118 17.75 1.62 1.17
CA ALA A 118 17.58 2.08 -0.21
C ALA A 118 16.13 2.51 -0.51
N LYS A 119 15.14 1.73 -0.04
CA LYS A 119 13.72 2.03 -0.24
C LYS A 119 13.27 3.25 0.58
N ILE A 120 13.70 3.36 1.83
CA ILE A 120 13.38 4.51 2.68
C ILE A 120 14.01 5.77 2.07
N ALA A 121 15.28 5.71 1.69
CA ALA A 121 16.01 6.82 1.09
C ALA A 121 15.29 7.34 -0.14
N LEU A 122 14.90 6.46 -1.07
CA LEU A 122 14.17 6.84 -2.28
C LEU A 122 12.85 7.55 -1.96
N LEU A 123 12.05 7.02 -1.04
CA LEU A 123 10.78 7.66 -0.65
C LEU A 123 11.01 9.02 0.02
N LEU A 124 12.08 9.17 0.82
CA LEU A 124 12.44 10.45 1.44
C LEU A 124 12.91 11.46 0.38
N GLN A 125 13.77 11.06 -0.57
CA GLN A 125 14.24 11.91 -1.66
C GLN A 125 13.08 12.40 -2.53
N MET A 126 12.20 11.49 -2.97
CA MET A 126 10.99 11.84 -3.73
C MET A 126 10.10 12.81 -2.95
N SER A 127 9.93 12.56 -1.65
CA SER A 127 9.10 13.44 -0.82
C SER A 127 9.63 14.87 -0.74
N LEU A 128 10.96 15.08 -0.77
CA LEU A 128 11.53 16.42 -0.75
C LEU A 128 11.32 17.16 -2.06
N VAL A 129 11.48 16.47 -3.18
CA VAL A 129 11.18 17.02 -4.50
C VAL A 129 9.72 17.45 -4.57
N LEU A 130 8.80 16.63 -4.07
CA LEU A 130 7.38 16.94 -4.00
C LEU A 130 7.08 18.11 -3.05
N ILE A 131 7.64 18.12 -1.83
CA ILE A 131 7.46 19.24 -0.88
C ILE A 131 7.92 20.57 -1.52
N HIS A 132 9.06 20.55 -2.21
CA HIS A 132 9.60 21.73 -2.88
C HIS A 132 8.68 22.25 -3.99
N GLY A 133 8.15 21.35 -4.83
CA GLY A 133 7.27 21.70 -5.95
C GLY A 133 5.87 22.12 -5.53
N LEU A 134 5.23 21.30 -4.69
CA LEU A 134 3.84 21.46 -4.29
C LEU A 134 3.67 22.53 -3.21
N ARG A 135 4.72 22.79 -2.41
CA ARG A 135 4.65 23.61 -1.19
C ARG A 135 3.61 23.10 -0.19
N LEU A 136 3.41 21.79 -0.16
CA LEU A 136 2.52 21.09 0.75
C LEU A 136 3.30 20.01 1.53
N PRO A 137 2.89 19.69 2.77
CA PRO A 137 3.34 18.48 3.46
C PRO A 137 3.10 17.21 2.61
N VAL A 138 4.02 16.25 2.72
CA VAL A 138 3.89 14.93 2.08
C VAL A 138 3.70 13.85 3.13
N VAL A 139 2.60 13.09 3.01
CA VAL A 139 2.33 11.88 3.79
C VAL A 139 3.03 10.71 3.10
N ARG A 140 3.93 10.02 3.82
CA ARG A 140 4.78 8.95 3.27
C ARG A 140 4.28 7.59 3.74
N ILE A 141 3.86 6.75 2.81
CA ILE A 141 3.41 5.39 3.09
C ILE A 141 4.26 4.40 2.28
N GLY A 142 5.07 3.60 2.96
CA GLY A 142 5.81 2.51 2.33
C GLY A 142 4.91 1.32 2.01
N ARG A 143 5.11 0.70 0.85
CA ARG A 143 4.73 -0.69 0.58
C ARG A 143 5.85 -1.59 1.13
N ILE A 144 5.83 -1.76 2.44
CA ILE A 144 6.92 -2.38 3.21
C ILE A 144 6.38 -2.93 4.53
N ALA A 145 7.05 -3.96 5.05
CA ALA A 145 6.72 -4.64 6.30
C ALA A 145 5.33 -5.30 6.30
N GLY A 146 4.96 -5.95 5.19
CA GLY A 146 3.72 -6.73 5.12
C GLY A 146 3.25 -7.08 3.70
N GLN A 147 3.88 -6.54 2.67
CA GLN A 147 3.46 -6.66 1.26
C GLN A 147 3.92 -7.99 0.62
N PHE A 148 3.74 -9.09 1.34
CA PHE A 148 4.18 -10.43 0.93
C PHE A 148 3.16 -11.19 0.09
N ALA A 149 1.88 -10.83 0.11
CA ALA A 149 0.84 -11.57 -0.61
C ALA A 149 0.53 -10.93 -1.98
N LYS A 150 0.25 -11.78 -2.98
CA LYS A 150 -0.10 -11.35 -4.33
C LYS A 150 -1.31 -12.08 -4.92
N PRO A 151 -2.28 -11.34 -5.50
CA PRO A 151 -3.33 -11.95 -6.28
C PRO A 151 -2.78 -12.39 -7.64
N ARG A 152 -3.32 -13.49 -8.19
CA ARG A 152 -2.93 -14.03 -9.49
C ARG A 152 -4.13 -14.13 -10.41
N SER A 153 -3.88 -13.94 -11.71
CA SER A 153 -4.91 -14.14 -12.75
C SER A 153 -5.26 -15.62 -12.94
N SER A 154 -4.30 -16.52 -12.67
CA SER A 154 -4.48 -17.98 -12.68
C SER A 154 -3.94 -18.58 -11.38
N PRO A 155 -4.60 -19.60 -10.79
CA PRO A 155 -4.08 -20.30 -9.61
C PRO A 155 -2.84 -21.16 -9.92
N THR A 156 -2.66 -21.57 -11.17
CA THR A 156 -1.54 -22.39 -11.66
C THR A 156 -0.79 -21.67 -12.80
N GLU A 157 0.47 -22.04 -13.01
CA GLU A 157 1.31 -21.60 -14.12
C GLU A 157 2.11 -22.79 -14.70
N ILE A 158 2.53 -22.66 -15.95
CA ILE A 158 3.37 -23.66 -16.62
C ILE A 158 4.84 -23.25 -16.48
N VAL A 159 5.65 -24.08 -15.86
CA VAL A 159 7.11 -23.93 -15.75
C VAL A 159 7.76 -25.20 -16.25
N ASP A 160 8.66 -25.10 -17.23
CA ASP A 160 9.33 -26.24 -17.88
C ASP A 160 8.38 -27.35 -18.34
N GLY A 161 7.22 -26.95 -18.87
CA GLY A 161 6.18 -27.85 -19.36
C GLY A 161 5.34 -28.54 -18.26
N LYS A 162 5.57 -28.24 -16.98
CA LYS A 162 4.78 -28.75 -15.85
C LYS A 162 3.84 -27.70 -15.32
N GLU A 163 2.60 -28.09 -15.04
CA GLU A 163 1.63 -27.24 -14.35
C GLU A 163 1.88 -27.30 -12.83
N ILE A 164 2.20 -26.14 -12.25
CA ILE A 164 2.46 -25.98 -10.81
C ILE A 164 1.64 -24.81 -10.26
N PRO A 165 1.39 -24.73 -8.94
CA PRO A 165 0.76 -23.56 -8.35
C PRO A 165 1.56 -22.29 -8.69
N SER A 166 0.83 -21.21 -8.99
CA SER A 166 1.45 -19.91 -9.23
C SER A 166 2.19 -19.41 -7.98
N PHE A 167 3.29 -18.68 -8.16
CA PHE A 167 3.83 -17.85 -7.06
C PHE A 167 2.75 -16.89 -6.55
N ARG A 168 2.47 -16.89 -5.24
CA ARG A 168 1.50 -15.98 -4.62
C ARG A 168 2.15 -15.06 -3.59
N GLY A 169 3.47 -15.08 -3.52
CA GLY A 169 4.25 -14.28 -2.60
C GLY A 169 4.66 -15.05 -1.35
N ASP A 170 5.73 -14.58 -0.70
CA ASP A 170 6.51 -15.36 0.25
C ASP A 170 5.76 -15.77 1.52
N ASN A 171 4.66 -15.08 1.87
CA ASN A 171 3.81 -15.49 2.99
C ASN A 171 2.87 -16.67 2.67
N ILE A 172 2.84 -17.11 1.41
CA ILE A 172 2.07 -18.26 0.93
C ILE A 172 3.00 -19.38 0.48
N ASN A 173 3.85 -19.12 -0.51
CA ASN A 173 4.73 -20.11 -1.13
C ASN A 173 6.03 -19.47 -1.64
N GLY A 174 7.06 -20.27 -1.92
CA GLY A 174 8.36 -19.78 -2.39
C GLY A 174 8.40 -19.55 -3.90
N PHE A 175 9.37 -18.75 -4.37
CA PHE A 175 9.53 -18.47 -5.80
C PHE A 175 10.03 -19.69 -6.59
N ASP A 176 10.84 -20.55 -5.98
CA ASP A 176 11.38 -21.74 -6.64
C ASP A 176 10.24 -22.73 -6.99
N PRO A 177 10.26 -23.38 -8.18
CA PRO A 177 9.26 -24.38 -8.55
C PRO A 177 9.05 -25.51 -7.52
N SER A 178 10.09 -25.87 -6.76
CA SER A 178 10.03 -26.86 -5.68
C SER A 178 9.32 -26.37 -4.43
N GLU A 179 9.14 -25.06 -4.26
CA GLU A 179 8.55 -24.41 -3.10
C GLU A 179 7.13 -23.87 -3.37
N ARG A 180 6.47 -24.27 -4.47
CA ARG A 180 5.15 -23.75 -4.88
C ARG A 180 3.98 -24.19 -4.02
N THR A 181 4.13 -25.23 -3.22
CA THR A 181 3.07 -25.69 -2.32
C THR A 181 2.85 -24.66 -1.20
N PRO A 182 1.62 -24.16 -0.96
CA PRO A 182 1.33 -23.26 0.15
C PRO A 182 1.77 -23.83 1.50
N GLU A 183 2.58 -23.07 2.24
CA GLU A 183 3.19 -23.51 3.49
C GLU A 183 2.76 -22.62 4.65
N PRO A 184 1.99 -23.13 5.63
CA PRO A 184 1.45 -22.27 6.69
C PRO A 184 2.50 -21.62 7.60
N SER A 185 3.69 -22.22 7.71
CA SER A 185 4.79 -21.66 8.51
C SER A 185 5.19 -20.27 8.03
N ARG A 186 5.05 -19.99 6.73
CA ARG A 186 5.40 -18.72 6.07
C ARG A 186 4.55 -17.56 6.54
N LEU A 187 3.33 -17.79 7.04
CA LEU A 187 2.52 -16.75 7.67
C LEU A 187 3.19 -16.22 8.94
N VAL A 188 3.74 -17.11 9.76
CA VAL A 188 4.48 -16.73 10.97
C VAL A 188 5.81 -16.07 10.62
N GLN A 189 6.51 -16.55 9.59
CA GLN A 189 7.72 -15.91 9.09
C GLN A 189 7.45 -14.47 8.62
N ALA A 190 6.37 -14.26 7.84
CA ALA A 190 5.96 -12.94 7.38
C ALA A 190 5.74 -11.95 8.52
N TYR A 191 5.18 -12.37 9.66
CA TYR A 191 5.09 -11.52 10.85
C TYR A 191 6.47 -11.10 11.37
N PHE A 192 7.42 -12.03 11.48
CA PHE A 192 8.75 -11.73 12.02
C PHE A 192 9.56 -10.83 11.07
N HIS A 193 9.47 -11.06 9.76
CA HIS A 193 10.05 -10.17 8.75
C HIS A 193 9.41 -8.77 8.83
N SER A 194 8.08 -8.68 8.85
CA SER A 194 7.36 -7.40 8.99
C SER A 194 7.79 -6.62 10.25
N SER A 195 7.81 -7.31 11.39
CA SER A 195 8.18 -6.71 12.68
C SER A 195 9.64 -6.25 12.70
N THR A 196 10.55 -7.04 12.13
CA THR A 196 11.98 -6.72 12.04
C THR A 196 12.21 -5.52 11.14
N THR A 197 11.59 -5.53 9.95
CA THR A 197 11.67 -4.42 8.99
C THR A 197 11.15 -3.12 9.60
N LEU A 198 9.96 -3.14 10.22
CA LEU A 198 9.40 -1.93 10.85
C LEU A 198 10.23 -1.45 12.04
N ASN A 199 10.76 -2.35 12.87
CA ASN A 199 11.65 -1.99 13.96
C ASN A 199 12.94 -1.31 13.45
N TYR A 200 13.52 -1.84 12.37
CA TYR A 200 14.68 -1.23 11.72
C TYR A 200 14.34 0.17 11.18
N ILE A 201 13.24 0.31 10.42
CA ILE A 201 12.76 1.62 9.91
C ILE A 201 12.65 2.64 11.07
N ARG A 202 11.97 2.27 12.15
CA ARG A 202 11.75 3.15 13.32
C ARG A 202 13.06 3.58 13.96
N THR A 203 13.96 2.63 14.20
CA THR A 203 15.29 2.90 14.76
C THR A 203 16.08 3.83 13.85
N ARG A 204 16.06 3.56 12.54
CA ARG A 204 16.78 4.31 11.53
C ARG A 204 16.32 5.76 11.43
N LEU A 205 15.02 5.99 11.36
CA LEU A 205 14.43 7.33 11.31
C LEU A 205 14.70 8.11 12.60
N ASN A 206 14.58 7.47 13.77
CA ASN A 206 14.86 8.11 15.06
C ASN A 206 16.34 8.42 15.28
N ALA A 207 17.25 7.71 14.61
CA ALA A 207 18.68 8.00 14.61
C ALA A 207 19.06 9.21 13.73
N GLY A 208 18.09 9.97 13.22
CA GLY A 208 18.31 11.16 12.40
C GLY A 208 18.55 10.87 10.92
N TYR A 209 18.28 9.64 10.45
CA TYR A 209 18.41 9.34 9.02
C TYR A 209 17.49 10.21 8.15
N ALA A 210 16.37 10.70 8.69
CA ALA A 210 15.47 11.60 8.00
C ALA A 210 15.61 13.08 8.41
N ASP A 211 16.72 13.45 9.05
CA ASP A 211 16.97 14.83 9.49
C ASP A 211 17.21 15.76 8.30
N LEU A 212 16.31 16.72 8.12
CA LEU A 212 16.36 17.70 7.04
C LEU A 212 17.46 18.75 7.21
N HIS A 213 18.10 18.84 8.39
CA HIS A 213 19.30 19.66 8.57
C HIS A 213 20.53 19.03 7.91
N HIS A 214 20.48 17.73 7.62
CA HIS A 214 21.56 17.00 6.97
C HIS A 214 21.05 16.18 5.76
N PRO A 215 20.38 16.82 4.78
CA PRO A 215 19.75 16.11 3.66
C PRO A 215 20.78 15.49 2.71
N PHE A 216 22.04 15.86 2.83
CA PHE A 216 23.18 15.27 2.12
C PHE A 216 23.72 13.98 2.77
N ASN A 217 23.20 13.58 3.94
CA ASN A 217 23.59 12.31 4.59
C ASN A 217 23.00 11.09 3.88
N TRP A 218 21.91 11.25 3.12
CA TRP A 218 21.58 10.26 2.11
C TRP A 218 22.64 10.37 1.05
N SER A 219 23.44 9.31 0.92
CA SER A 219 24.45 9.25 -0.12
C SER A 219 23.82 9.65 -1.45
N LEU A 220 24.53 10.39 -2.29
CA LEU A 220 24.17 10.52 -3.71
C LEU A 220 25.11 9.67 -4.56
N SER A 221 25.81 8.72 -3.92
CA SER A 221 26.71 7.78 -4.60
C SER A 221 25.93 6.78 -5.44
N HIS A 222 24.65 6.55 -5.13
CA HIS A 222 23.78 5.67 -5.91
C HIS A 222 23.11 6.38 -7.09
N ILE A 223 22.88 7.71 -7.02
CA ILE A 223 22.49 8.51 -8.20
C ILE A 223 23.69 8.64 -9.15
N GLN A 224 23.77 7.75 -10.13
CA GLN A 224 24.85 7.70 -11.13
C GLN A 224 24.73 8.81 -12.18
N ASP A 225 23.52 9.25 -12.50
CA ASP A 225 23.26 10.23 -13.56
C ASP A 225 23.51 11.67 -13.11
N SER A 226 24.32 12.40 -13.87
CA SER A 226 24.75 13.75 -13.52
C SER A 226 23.64 14.80 -13.62
N GLU A 227 22.65 14.63 -14.52
CA GLU A 227 21.56 15.59 -14.70
C GLU A 227 20.53 15.48 -13.58
N VAL A 228 20.05 14.26 -13.29
CA VAL A 228 19.11 14.01 -12.19
C VAL A 228 19.75 14.40 -10.86
N LYS A 229 21.03 14.06 -10.67
CA LYS A 229 21.80 14.48 -9.50
C LYS A 229 21.90 15.99 -9.39
N ALA A 230 22.15 16.72 -10.48
CA ALA A 230 22.22 18.17 -10.46
C ALA A 230 20.85 18.82 -10.11
N LYS A 231 19.75 18.31 -10.67
CA LYS A 231 18.38 18.78 -10.33
C LYS A 231 18.05 18.52 -8.86
N TYR A 232 18.41 17.34 -8.35
CA TYR A 232 18.22 16.99 -6.95
C TYR A 232 19.07 17.86 -6.02
N LEU A 233 20.36 18.02 -6.30
CA LEU A 233 21.25 18.89 -5.53
C LEU A 233 20.71 20.31 -5.46
N LYS A 234 20.26 20.88 -6.58
CA LYS A 234 19.64 22.21 -6.60
C LYS A 234 18.39 22.31 -5.71
N THR A 235 17.57 21.27 -5.67
CA THR A 235 16.39 21.19 -4.81
C THR A 235 16.78 21.15 -3.34
N VAL A 236 17.77 20.30 -3.00
CA VAL A 236 18.29 20.16 -1.64
C VAL A 236 18.96 21.45 -1.16
N GLU A 237 19.74 22.11 -2.00
CA GLU A 237 20.36 23.41 -1.71
C GLU A 237 19.30 24.46 -1.37
N ALA A 238 18.23 24.56 -2.17
CA ALA A 238 17.13 25.50 -1.92
C ALA A 238 16.39 25.21 -0.59
N LEU A 239 16.18 23.94 -0.26
CA LEU A 239 15.58 23.54 1.02
C LEU A 239 16.51 23.82 2.21
N THR A 240 17.80 23.56 2.05
CA THR A 240 18.81 23.81 3.09
C THR A 240 18.93 25.31 3.38
N ASP A 241 18.93 26.15 2.33
CA ASP A 241 18.93 27.60 2.46
C ASP A 241 17.66 28.11 3.18
N SER A 242 16.49 27.55 2.84
CA SER A 242 15.23 27.87 3.51
C SER A 242 15.25 27.51 5.01
N LEU A 243 15.80 26.34 5.36
CA LEU A 243 15.98 25.92 6.75
C LEU A 243 16.96 26.82 7.49
N SER A 244 18.07 27.20 6.85
CA SER A 244 19.04 28.16 7.38
C SER A 244 18.37 29.50 7.68
N PHE A 245 17.55 30.01 6.75
CA PHE A 245 16.77 31.22 6.96
C PHE A 245 15.81 31.12 8.15
N MET A 246 15.03 30.03 8.25
CA MET A 246 14.15 29.79 9.41
C MET A 246 14.93 29.80 10.73
N LYS A 247 16.14 29.23 10.73
CA LYS A 247 17.05 29.27 11.88
C LYS A 247 17.53 30.68 12.20
N THR A 248 17.94 31.44 11.19
CA THR A 248 18.39 32.83 11.36
C THR A 248 17.32 33.73 11.97
N ILE A 249 16.04 33.55 11.59
CA ILE A 249 14.93 34.35 12.14
C ILE A 249 14.36 33.80 13.45
N GLY A 250 14.95 32.74 14.02
CA GLY A 250 14.49 32.13 15.28
C GLY A 250 13.21 31.29 15.16
N ALA A 251 12.80 30.93 13.93
CA ALA A 251 11.67 30.05 13.66
C ALA A 251 12.03 28.54 13.71
N ASP A 252 13.31 28.20 13.85
CA ASP A 252 13.84 26.82 13.96
C ASP A 252 13.69 26.20 15.35
N THR A 253 12.51 26.34 15.96
CA THR A 253 12.22 25.80 17.30
C THR A 253 11.43 24.49 17.27
N ALA A 254 11.12 23.98 16.08
CA ALA A 254 10.20 22.87 15.93
C ALA A 254 10.91 21.50 16.00
N SER A 255 10.51 20.66 16.96
CA SER A 255 10.88 19.23 17.01
C SER A 255 10.45 18.46 15.75
N SER A 256 9.54 19.02 14.95
CA SER A 256 9.03 18.46 13.70
C SER A 256 10.03 18.46 12.54
N LEU A 257 11.16 19.16 12.64
CA LEU A 257 12.22 19.14 11.62
C LEU A 257 13.23 17.99 11.82
N ARG A 258 13.24 17.36 13.00
CA ARG A 258 14.20 16.30 13.38
C ARG A 258 13.72 14.88 13.09
N GLY A 259 12.43 14.70 12.82
CA GLY A 259 11.83 13.38 12.59
C GLY A 259 10.77 13.45 11.50
N VAL A 260 10.69 12.38 10.70
CA VAL A 260 9.70 12.23 9.63
C VAL A 260 8.79 11.06 9.96
N ASP A 261 7.47 11.29 9.89
CA ASP A 261 6.50 10.21 9.98
C ASP A 261 6.59 9.33 8.72
N PHE A 262 6.74 8.03 8.94
CA PHE A 262 6.75 7.01 7.89
C PHE A 262 5.80 5.88 8.27
N TYR A 263 4.85 5.59 7.38
CA TYR A 263 3.81 4.60 7.61
C TYR A 263 4.02 3.38 6.72
N THR A 264 3.42 2.26 7.09
CA THR A 264 3.50 0.98 6.36
C THR A 264 2.16 0.62 5.75
N SER A 265 2.20 -0.11 4.64
CA SER A 265 1.01 -0.57 3.94
C SER A 265 1.22 -1.84 3.13
N HIS A 266 0.13 -2.58 2.97
CA HIS A 266 0.03 -3.73 2.08
C HIS A 266 -1.41 -3.99 1.63
N GLU A 267 -1.57 -4.84 0.62
CA GLU A 267 -2.86 -5.36 0.20
C GLU A 267 -3.37 -6.33 1.27
N GLY A 268 -4.54 -6.06 1.85
CA GLY A 268 -5.18 -6.95 2.83
C GLY A 268 -5.77 -8.19 2.16
N LEU A 269 -4.93 -9.03 1.54
CA LEU A 269 -5.34 -10.12 0.66
C LEU A 269 -5.72 -11.39 1.45
N LEU A 270 -4.87 -11.80 2.39
CA LEU A 270 -5.07 -13.00 3.20
C LEU A 270 -5.87 -12.65 4.46
N LEU A 271 -7.19 -12.75 4.39
CA LEU A 271 -8.07 -12.29 5.46
C LEU A 271 -7.88 -13.07 6.77
N GLU A 272 -7.42 -14.31 6.75
CA GLU A 272 -7.05 -15.03 7.96
C GLU A 272 -5.85 -14.38 8.66
N TYR A 273 -4.83 -13.95 7.90
CA TYR A 273 -3.69 -13.21 8.43
C TYR A 273 -4.14 -11.86 9.00
N GLU A 274 -4.93 -11.10 8.22
CA GLU A 274 -5.43 -9.79 8.67
C GLU A 274 -6.33 -9.89 9.90
N GLN A 275 -7.20 -10.90 9.97
CA GLN A 275 -8.02 -11.19 11.13
C GLN A 275 -7.16 -11.49 12.37
N SER A 276 -6.08 -12.26 12.22
CA SER A 276 -5.15 -12.56 13.32
C SER A 276 -4.45 -11.32 13.87
N PHE A 277 -4.42 -10.19 13.16
CA PHE A 277 -3.93 -8.89 13.63
C PHE A 277 -5.02 -7.86 13.93
N THR A 278 -6.29 -8.25 13.91
CA THR A 278 -7.39 -7.35 14.25
C THR A 278 -7.56 -7.30 15.77
N ARG A 279 -7.52 -6.10 16.35
CA ARG A 279 -7.62 -5.89 17.80
C ARG A 279 -8.70 -4.87 18.11
N LYS A 280 -9.53 -5.15 19.11
CA LYS A 280 -10.41 -4.13 19.68
C LYS A 280 -9.55 -3.18 20.52
N TRP A 281 -9.70 -1.88 20.31
CA TRP A 281 -8.96 -0.86 21.04
C TRP A 281 -9.88 0.33 21.34
N ALA A 282 -9.68 0.94 22.50
CA ALA A 282 -10.36 2.16 22.91
C ALA A 282 -9.31 3.17 23.40
N PRO A 283 -9.48 4.47 23.07
CA PRO A 283 -8.62 5.52 23.59
C PRO A 283 -8.77 5.66 25.11
N THR A 284 -7.66 5.89 25.80
CA THR A 284 -7.68 6.27 27.21
C THR A 284 -7.90 7.78 27.32
N ALA A 285 -9.01 8.19 27.93
CA ALA A 285 -9.36 9.59 28.14
C ALA A 285 -8.20 10.37 28.79
N GLY A 286 -7.83 11.51 28.20
CA GLY A 286 -6.74 12.36 28.67
C GLY A 286 -5.32 11.87 28.34
N VAL A 287 -5.15 10.70 27.72
CA VAL A 287 -3.85 10.15 27.32
C VAL A 287 -3.70 10.13 25.80
N ASN A 288 -4.64 9.49 25.10
CA ASN A 288 -4.58 9.28 23.64
C ASN A 288 -5.93 9.62 23.01
N GLY A 289 -5.92 10.30 21.86
CA GLY A 289 -7.11 10.51 21.03
C GLY A 289 -7.44 9.30 20.14
N GLY A 290 -8.65 9.25 19.60
CA GLY A 290 -9.08 8.20 18.66
C GLY A 290 -10.53 7.79 18.86
N GLN A 291 -10.95 6.74 18.15
CA GLN A 291 -12.26 6.11 18.31
C GLN A 291 -12.10 4.70 18.88
N GLU A 292 -13.05 4.29 19.73
CA GLU A 292 -13.20 2.88 20.06
C GLU A 292 -13.62 2.11 18.82
N GLY A 293 -12.96 0.99 18.55
CA GLY A 293 -13.27 0.15 17.40
C GLY A 293 -12.29 -0.99 17.23
N TYR A 294 -12.39 -1.65 16.08
CA TYR A 294 -11.45 -2.69 15.69
C TYR A 294 -10.41 -2.11 14.74
N TYR A 295 -9.14 -2.35 15.03
CA TYR A 295 -8.02 -1.92 14.20
C TYR A 295 -7.32 -3.15 13.68
N ASN A 296 -7.06 -3.19 12.38
CA ASN A 296 -6.06 -4.11 11.85
C ASN A 296 -4.68 -3.54 12.20
N THR A 297 -3.91 -4.31 12.96
CA THR A 297 -2.62 -3.91 13.51
C THR A 297 -1.44 -4.53 12.77
N SER A 298 -1.68 -5.11 11.58
CA SER A 298 -0.63 -5.59 10.67
C SER A 298 0.09 -4.45 9.96
N ALA A 299 -0.61 -3.36 9.63
CA ALA A 299 -0.05 -2.15 9.03
C ALA A 299 -0.90 -0.90 9.31
N HIS A 300 -0.34 0.27 9.02
CA HIS A 300 -1.02 1.54 9.26
C HIS A 300 -2.17 1.77 8.27
N PHE A 301 -1.92 1.47 6.99
CA PHE A 301 -2.86 1.61 5.87
C PHE A 301 -2.91 0.30 5.11
N ILE A 302 -4.11 -0.20 4.80
CA ILE A 302 -4.26 -1.41 4.00
C ILE A 302 -5.22 -1.17 2.85
N TRP A 303 -5.09 -1.89 1.74
CA TRP A 303 -6.00 -1.72 0.60
C TRP A 303 -6.66 -3.00 0.12
N ILE A 304 -7.81 -2.83 -0.54
CA ILE A 304 -8.50 -3.88 -1.30
C ILE A 304 -8.03 -3.82 -2.76
N GLY A 305 -7.59 -4.95 -3.30
CA GLY A 305 -7.17 -5.09 -4.69
C GLY A 305 -8.33 -5.05 -5.70
N ASP A 306 -8.00 -4.79 -6.96
CA ASP A 306 -9.00 -4.68 -8.04
C ASP A 306 -9.72 -6.03 -8.30
N ARG A 307 -9.11 -7.15 -7.90
CA ARG A 307 -9.66 -8.51 -8.03
C ARG A 307 -10.48 -8.97 -6.81
N THR A 308 -10.47 -8.22 -5.71
CA THR A 308 -11.06 -8.63 -4.42
C THR A 308 -12.11 -7.64 -3.89
N ARG A 309 -12.42 -6.58 -4.65
CA ARG A 309 -13.37 -5.51 -4.29
C ARG A 309 -14.84 -5.80 -4.61
N GLN A 310 -15.27 -7.06 -4.60
CA GLN A 310 -16.68 -7.39 -4.85
C GLN A 310 -17.55 -6.81 -3.73
N LEU A 311 -18.64 -6.11 -4.07
CA LEU A 311 -19.50 -5.41 -3.10
C LEU A 311 -20.06 -6.34 -2.01
N ASP A 312 -20.37 -7.57 -2.36
CA ASP A 312 -20.88 -8.62 -1.48
C ASP A 312 -19.79 -9.58 -0.98
N GLY A 313 -18.53 -9.30 -1.31
CA GLY A 313 -17.38 -10.18 -1.06
C GLY A 313 -16.77 -10.02 0.34
N ALA A 314 -15.96 -11.02 0.69
CA ALA A 314 -15.28 -11.13 1.98
C ALA A 314 -14.38 -9.93 2.31
N HIS A 315 -13.59 -9.43 1.34
CA HIS A 315 -12.69 -8.31 1.58
C HIS A 315 -13.45 -7.02 1.90
N VAL A 316 -14.52 -6.70 1.16
CA VAL A 316 -15.34 -5.51 1.46
C VAL A 316 -16.00 -5.66 2.84
N GLU A 317 -16.49 -6.84 3.21
CA GLU A 317 -17.05 -7.09 4.54
C GLU A 317 -16.01 -6.96 5.66
N TYR A 318 -14.79 -7.46 5.47
CA TYR A 318 -13.72 -7.30 6.45
C TYR A 318 -13.36 -5.82 6.63
N PHE A 319 -13.15 -5.09 5.52
CA PHE A 319 -12.77 -3.68 5.54
C PHE A 319 -13.87 -2.75 6.07
N ARG A 320 -15.14 -3.17 6.01
CA ARG A 320 -16.31 -2.41 6.53
C ARG A 320 -16.19 -2.04 8.01
N GLY A 321 -15.58 -2.89 8.84
CA GLY A 321 -15.59 -2.71 10.30
C GLY A 321 -14.24 -2.46 10.95
N ILE A 322 -13.16 -2.33 10.17
CA ILE A 322 -11.88 -1.86 10.71
C ILE A 322 -11.83 -0.34 10.70
N GLU A 323 -11.11 0.26 11.65
CA GLU A 323 -10.97 1.70 11.81
C GLU A 323 -9.82 2.30 11.00
N ASN A 324 -8.90 1.48 10.48
CA ASN A 324 -7.79 1.93 9.64
C ASN A 324 -8.24 2.84 8.48
N PRO A 325 -7.44 3.82 8.04
CA PRO A 325 -7.60 4.36 6.70
C PRO A 325 -7.34 3.24 5.68
N ILE A 326 -8.18 3.18 4.64
CA ILE A 326 -8.17 2.10 3.66
C ILE A 326 -8.02 2.62 2.23
N GLY A 327 -7.33 1.83 1.41
CA GLY A 327 -7.28 2.02 -0.03
C GLY A 327 -8.23 1.08 -0.76
N ILE A 328 -8.73 1.49 -1.92
CA ILE A 328 -9.48 0.61 -2.82
C ILE A 328 -9.00 0.84 -4.24
N LYS A 329 -8.51 -0.21 -4.88
CA LYS A 329 -8.09 -0.15 -6.28
C LYS A 329 -9.31 -0.02 -7.20
N VAL A 330 -9.28 0.97 -8.08
CA VAL A 330 -10.34 1.26 -9.06
C VAL A 330 -9.75 1.13 -10.46
N GLY A 331 -9.97 -0.02 -11.09
CA GLY A 331 -9.58 -0.26 -12.49
C GLY A 331 -10.67 0.11 -13.50
N PRO A 332 -10.40 -0.08 -14.81
CA PRO A 332 -11.35 0.23 -15.89
C PRO A 332 -12.67 -0.55 -15.86
N SER A 333 -12.74 -1.64 -15.09
CA SER A 333 -13.94 -2.46 -14.95
C SER A 333 -14.85 -2.01 -13.81
N PHE A 334 -14.44 -1.04 -12.98
CA PHE A 334 -15.28 -0.49 -11.92
C PHE A 334 -16.39 0.35 -12.56
N LYS A 335 -17.64 0.13 -12.15
CA LYS A 335 -18.79 0.84 -12.73
C LYS A 335 -19.17 2.05 -11.89
N GLU A 336 -19.57 3.13 -12.55
CA GLU A 336 -19.93 4.39 -11.89
C GLU A 336 -21.04 4.22 -10.83
N GLU A 337 -22.05 3.40 -11.11
CA GLU A 337 -23.19 3.16 -10.22
C GLU A 337 -22.84 2.36 -8.96
N GLU A 338 -21.65 1.74 -8.91
CA GLU A 338 -21.21 0.95 -7.76
C GLU A 338 -20.55 1.81 -6.67
N PHE A 339 -20.08 3.03 -6.98
CA PHE A 339 -19.38 3.89 -6.01
C PHE A 339 -20.22 4.19 -4.77
N GLY A 340 -21.49 4.59 -4.95
CA GLY A 340 -22.38 4.91 -3.84
C GLY A 340 -22.51 3.73 -2.87
N LYS A 341 -22.82 2.55 -3.41
CA LYS A 341 -22.97 1.32 -2.61
C LYS A 341 -21.69 0.97 -1.86
N LEU A 342 -20.55 1.01 -2.54
CA LEU A 342 -19.26 0.68 -1.93
C LEU A 342 -18.93 1.65 -0.80
N LEU A 343 -19.04 2.95 -1.04
CA LEU A 343 -18.68 3.99 -0.07
C LEU A 343 -19.65 4.03 1.12
N ASP A 344 -20.94 3.76 0.91
CA ASP A 344 -21.90 3.58 2.00
C ASP A 344 -21.56 2.37 2.88
N ILE A 345 -20.95 1.32 2.32
CA ILE A 345 -20.47 0.18 3.11
C ILE A 345 -19.23 0.54 3.92
N VAL A 346 -18.18 1.06 3.28
CA VAL A 346 -16.85 1.17 3.92
C VAL A 346 -16.57 2.52 4.59
N ASN A 347 -17.36 3.55 4.30
CA ASN A 347 -17.28 4.87 4.93
C ASN A 347 -18.68 5.41 5.29
N PRO A 348 -19.50 4.66 6.06
CA PRO A 348 -20.88 5.07 6.36
C PRO A 348 -20.94 6.40 7.13
N ARG A 349 -19.89 6.74 7.88
CA ARG A 349 -19.76 7.98 8.66
C ARG A 349 -19.21 9.15 7.85
N ARG A 350 -18.89 8.96 6.56
CA ARG A 350 -18.35 9.98 5.65
C ARG A 350 -17.14 10.70 6.25
N GLU A 351 -16.23 9.93 6.82
CA GLU A 351 -15.02 10.45 7.44
C GLU A 351 -13.98 10.82 6.39
N ALA A 352 -13.52 12.07 6.39
CA ALA A 352 -12.38 12.48 5.59
C ALA A 352 -11.11 11.77 6.05
N GLY A 353 -10.29 11.31 5.09
CA GLY A 353 -9.09 10.51 5.37
C GLY A 353 -9.34 9.01 5.58
N LYS A 354 -10.60 8.54 5.58
CA LYS A 354 -10.94 7.13 5.75
C LYS A 354 -10.73 6.30 4.48
N VAL A 355 -11.13 6.81 3.32
CA VAL A 355 -11.08 6.06 2.05
C VAL A 355 -10.21 6.78 1.02
N THR A 356 -9.27 6.04 0.46
CA THR A 356 -8.50 6.43 -0.71
C THR A 356 -8.91 5.57 -1.92
N LEU A 357 -9.40 6.21 -2.98
CA LEU A 357 -9.66 5.57 -4.26
C LEU A 357 -8.37 5.59 -5.10
N ILE A 358 -7.81 4.40 -5.31
CA ILE A 358 -6.52 4.19 -5.98
C ILE A 358 -6.79 3.82 -7.45
N THR A 359 -6.82 4.82 -8.33
CA THR A 359 -7.20 4.65 -9.74
C THR A 359 -6.05 4.09 -10.57
N ARG A 360 -6.33 3.08 -11.39
CA ARG A 360 -5.32 2.39 -12.22
C ARG A 360 -5.87 2.04 -13.60
N TYR A 361 -6.15 3.04 -14.42
CA TYR A 361 -6.88 2.86 -15.68
C TYR A 361 -5.98 2.44 -16.84
N GLY A 362 -4.73 2.87 -16.84
CA GLY A 362 -3.85 2.84 -17.99
C GLY A 362 -3.93 4.15 -18.79
N CYS A 363 -2.81 4.53 -19.42
CA CYS A 363 -2.69 5.78 -20.17
C CYS A 363 -3.75 5.92 -21.27
N ASP A 364 -4.14 4.82 -21.91
CA ASP A 364 -5.09 4.83 -23.02
C ASP A 364 -6.55 5.02 -22.57
N LYS A 365 -6.84 4.90 -21.27
CA LYS A 365 -8.22 4.84 -20.74
C LYS A 365 -8.53 5.94 -19.75
N VAL A 366 -7.53 6.50 -19.06
CA VAL A 366 -7.70 7.49 -18.00
C VAL A 366 -8.55 8.68 -18.44
N GLU A 367 -8.32 9.24 -19.64
CA GLU A 367 -9.07 10.39 -20.15
C GLU A 367 -10.56 10.08 -20.38
N SER A 368 -10.88 8.84 -20.77
CA SER A 368 -12.26 8.43 -21.04
C SER A 368 -13.05 8.04 -19.78
N ILE A 369 -12.38 7.57 -18.72
CA ILE A 369 -13.03 6.94 -17.55
C ILE A 369 -13.02 7.85 -16.33
N LEU A 370 -11.87 8.43 -15.98
CA LEU A 370 -11.70 9.20 -14.75
C LEU A 370 -12.73 10.35 -14.61
N PRO A 371 -13.08 11.12 -15.66
CA PRO A 371 -14.09 12.16 -15.55
C PRO A 371 -15.44 11.68 -15.02
N GLY A 372 -15.93 10.54 -15.51
CA GLY A 372 -17.20 9.95 -15.10
C GLY A 372 -17.15 9.40 -13.67
N HIS A 373 -16.04 8.77 -13.30
CA HIS A 373 -15.82 8.30 -11.93
C HIS A 373 -15.77 9.44 -10.91
N ILE A 374 -15.13 10.57 -11.24
CA ILE A 374 -15.12 11.76 -10.39
C ILE A 374 -16.56 12.27 -10.16
N ASP A 375 -17.35 12.38 -11.24
CA ASP A 375 -18.73 12.86 -11.13
C ASP A 375 -19.62 11.89 -10.35
N ALA A 376 -19.43 10.57 -10.53
CA ALA A 376 -20.14 9.53 -9.80
C ALA A 376 -19.86 9.63 -8.29
N VAL A 377 -18.60 9.70 -7.88
CA VAL A 377 -18.23 9.85 -6.47
C VAL A 377 -18.72 11.18 -5.91
N ARG A 378 -18.58 12.29 -6.64
CA ARG A 378 -19.07 13.61 -6.19
C ARG A 378 -20.56 13.57 -5.85
N LYS A 379 -21.39 12.91 -6.67
CA LYS A 379 -22.83 12.75 -6.42
C LYS A 379 -23.14 12.03 -5.11
N THR A 380 -22.23 11.18 -4.63
CA THR A 380 -22.43 10.46 -3.36
C THR A 380 -22.24 11.36 -2.14
N GLY A 381 -21.46 12.44 -2.26
CA GLY A 381 -21.07 13.32 -1.15
C GLY A 381 -20.11 12.69 -0.13
N HIS A 382 -19.47 11.55 -0.46
CA HIS A 382 -18.44 10.95 0.38
C HIS A 382 -17.10 11.68 0.20
N PRO A 383 -16.39 12.05 1.29
CA PRO A 383 -15.02 12.54 1.17
C PRO A 383 -14.09 11.36 0.88
N VAL A 384 -13.36 11.45 -0.22
CA VAL A 384 -12.36 10.46 -0.62
C VAL A 384 -11.08 11.14 -1.03
N ILE A 385 -9.96 10.44 -0.86
CA ILE A 385 -8.69 10.81 -1.47
C ILE A 385 -8.61 10.15 -2.83
N TRP A 386 -8.30 10.93 -3.86
CA TRP A 386 -7.95 10.39 -5.18
C TRP A 386 -6.45 10.13 -5.23
N GLN A 387 -6.06 8.91 -5.57
CA GLN A 387 -4.66 8.52 -5.71
C GLN A 387 -4.45 7.83 -7.05
N CYS A 388 -3.44 8.25 -7.81
CA CYS A 388 -3.12 7.64 -9.09
C CYS A 388 -2.12 6.49 -8.90
N ASP A 389 -2.48 5.29 -9.35
CA ASP A 389 -1.60 4.15 -9.57
C ASP A 389 -1.35 3.99 -11.08
N PRO A 390 -0.32 4.63 -11.61
CA PRO A 390 0.00 4.62 -13.04
C PRO A 390 0.74 3.35 -13.47
N MET A 391 0.88 2.37 -12.58
CA MET A 391 1.74 1.21 -12.80
C MET A 391 0.92 0.04 -13.33
N HIS A 392 -0.10 -0.37 -12.58
CA HIS A 392 -0.84 -1.60 -12.86
C HIS A 392 -1.72 -1.51 -14.11
N GLY A 393 -2.08 -0.29 -14.55
CA GLY A 393 -2.80 -0.05 -15.81
C GLY A 393 -1.95 -0.25 -17.07
N ASN A 394 -0.62 -0.16 -16.94
CA ASN A 394 0.32 -0.01 -18.06
C ASN A 394 1.31 -1.17 -18.20
N THR A 395 1.04 -2.32 -17.57
CA THR A 395 1.87 -3.52 -17.73
C THR A 395 1.68 -4.14 -19.11
N ARG A 396 2.79 -4.45 -19.79
CA ARG A 396 2.82 -5.21 -21.05
C ARG A 396 3.84 -6.34 -20.98
N SER A 397 3.80 -7.23 -21.96
CA SER A 397 4.90 -8.17 -22.20
C SER A 397 5.88 -7.56 -23.21
N SER A 398 7.16 -7.64 -22.88
CA SER A 398 8.26 -7.20 -23.72
C SER A 398 8.34 -8.05 -25.00
N PRO A 399 8.38 -7.42 -26.19
CA PRO A 399 8.66 -8.12 -27.42
C PRO A 399 10.05 -8.78 -27.36
N GLY A 400 10.16 -10.05 -27.79
CA GLY A 400 11.44 -10.77 -27.81
C GLY A 400 11.77 -11.49 -26.50
N THR A 401 11.82 -10.78 -25.37
CA THR A 401 12.18 -11.41 -24.08
C THR A 401 11.01 -12.13 -23.41
N GLY A 402 9.77 -11.68 -23.65
CA GLY A 402 8.57 -12.19 -22.98
C GLY A 402 8.43 -11.75 -21.51
N LEU A 403 9.42 -11.05 -20.95
CA LEU A 403 9.37 -10.49 -19.60
C LEU A 403 8.24 -9.47 -19.51
N LYS A 404 7.60 -9.37 -18.34
CA LYS A 404 6.70 -8.26 -18.08
C LYS A 404 7.52 -6.98 -17.99
N THR A 405 7.01 -5.89 -18.54
CA THR A 405 7.61 -4.56 -18.39
C THR A 405 6.51 -3.49 -18.38
N ARG A 406 6.89 -2.24 -18.12
CA ARG A 406 6.05 -1.04 -18.22
C ARG A 406 6.83 0.03 -18.95
N GLN A 407 6.16 0.77 -19.83
CA GLN A 407 6.76 1.93 -20.47
C GLN A 407 6.69 3.13 -19.54
N TYR A 408 7.84 3.75 -19.26
CA TYR A 408 7.90 4.98 -18.47
C TYR A 408 7.00 6.09 -19.02
N SER A 409 6.96 6.30 -20.34
CA SER A 409 6.12 7.32 -20.95
C SER A 409 4.61 7.06 -20.75
N SER A 410 4.18 5.80 -20.72
CA SER A 410 2.79 5.44 -20.39
C SER A 410 2.46 5.75 -18.92
N ILE A 411 3.38 5.42 -18.01
CA ILE A 411 3.27 5.77 -16.58
C ILE A 411 3.08 7.29 -16.42
N MET A 412 3.95 8.08 -17.07
CA MET A 412 3.88 9.55 -17.01
C MET A 412 2.62 10.11 -17.66
N SER A 413 2.20 9.54 -18.80
CA SER A 413 0.98 9.95 -19.49
C SER A 413 -0.25 9.77 -18.60
N GLU A 414 -0.37 8.67 -17.85
CA GLU A 414 -1.48 8.47 -16.92
C GLU A 414 -1.46 9.47 -15.76
N ILE A 415 -0.29 9.75 -15.18
CA ILE A 415 -0.14 10.75 -14.11
C ILE A 415 -0.57 12.14 -14.61
N LEU A 416 -0.01 12.60 -15.73
CA LEU A 416 -0.26 13.93 -16.27
C LEU A 416 -1.72 14.12 -16.70
N SER A 417 -2.32 13.08 -17.28
CA SER A 417 -3.75 13.07 -17.64
C SER A 417 -4.61 13.15 -16.39
N ALA A 418 -4.32 12.36 -15.35
CA ALA A 418 -5.07 12.41 -14.10
C ALA A 418 -5.00 13.81 -13.44
N LEU A 419 -3.81 14.41 -13.37
CA LEU A 419 -3.61 15.78 -12.87
C LEU A 419 -4.46 16.80 -13.64
N LYS A 420 -4.40 16.77 -14.98
CA LYS A 420 -5.18 17.64 -15.86
C LYS A 420 -6.68 17.46 -15.65
N ILE A 421 -7.17 16.22 -15.62
CA ILE A 421 -8.60 15.91 -15.44
C ILE A 421 -9.10 16.37 -14.08
N HIS A 422 -8.32 16.16 -13.01
CA HIS A 422 -8.69 16.63 -11.68
C HIS A 422 -8.83 18.16 -11.67
N LYS A 423 -7.87 18.89 -12.26
CA LYS A 423 -7.92 20.35 -12.42
C LYS A 423 -9.17 20.79 -13.21
N GLU A 424 -9.44 20.18 -14.36
CA GLU A 424 -10.61 20.48 -15.20
C GLU A 424 -11.94 20.20 -14.49
N LYS A 425 -11.99 19.15 -13.65
CA LYS A 425 -13.15 18.80 -12.84
C LYS A 425 -13.26 19.62 -11.56
N GLY A 426 -12.33 20.51 -11.24
CA GLY A 426 -12.32 21.26 -9.98
C GLY A 426 -12.15 20.36 -8.76
N THR A 427 -11.30 19.33 -8.88
CA THR A 427 -10.95 18.39 -7.81
C THR A 427 -9.43 18.28 -7.68
N TRP A 428 -8.98 17.58 -6.65
CA TRP A 428 -7.57 17.43 -6.32
C TRP A 428 -7.12 15.99 -6.51
N LEU A 429 -6.01 15.78 -7.25
CA LEU A 429 -5.30 14.51 -7.21
C LEU A 429 -4.46 14.47 -5.93
N GLY A 430 -4.93 13.74 -4.94
CA GLY A 430 -4.37 13.71 -3.59
C GLY A 430 -3.07 12.96 -3.43
N GLY A 431 -2.69 12.10 -4.39
CA GLY A 431 -1.45 11.36 -4.27
C GLY A 431 -1.12 10.44 -5.44
N ILE A 432 0.02 9.76 -5.29
CA ILE A 432 0.51 8.71 -6.19
C ILE A 432 0.78 7.42 -5.43
N HIS A 433 0.60 6.29 -6.13
CA HIS A 433 0.88 4.93 -5.65
C HIS A 433 1.81 4.24 -6.65
N LEU A 434 3.08 4.10 -6.29
CA LEU A 434 4.11 3.56 -7.18
C LEU A 434 4.60 2.18 -6.72
N GLU A 435 5.07 1.39 -7.67
CA GLU A 435 5.93 0.23 -7.42
C GLU A 435 7.35 0.62 -7.81
N LEU A 436 8.24 0.70 -6.82
CA LEU A 436 9.59 1.25 -6.96
C LEU A 436 10.59 0.51 -6.07
N THR A 437 11.86 0.58 -6.44
CA THR A 437 12.99 0.15 -5.62
C THR A 437 14.13 1.18 -5.72
N GLY A 438 14.93 1.29 -4.65
CA GLY A 438 16.17 2.05 -4.65
C GLY A 438 17.32 1.33 -5.37
N ASP A 439 17.09 0.10 -5.82
CA ASP A 439 18.06 -0.68 -6.58
C ASP A 439 18.13 -0.21 -8.04
N ASN A 440 19.32 -0.36 -8.64
CA ASN A 440 19.53 -0.08 -10.07
C ASN A 440 19.03 -1.23 -10.96
N VAL A 441 17.72 -1.49 -10.94
CA VAL A 441 17.07 -2.55 -11.72
C VAL A 441 16.72 -2.10 -13.14
N THR A 442 16.59 -3.06 -14.04
CA THR A 442 16.14 -2.86 -15.43
C THR A 442 14.79 -3.55 -15.62
N GLU A 443 13.75 -2.99 -15.01
CA GLU A 443 12.41 -3.60 -14.97
C GLU A 443 11.39 -2.82 -15.82
N CYS A 444 11.40 -1.48 -15.76
CA CYS A 444 10.61 -0.62 -16.64
C CYS A 444 11.48 -0.02 -17.76
N VAL A 445 10.94 0.07 -18.97
CA VAL A 445 11.65 0.63 -20.13
C VAL A 445 11.41 2.13 -20.28
N GLY A 446 12.37 2.82 -20.90
CA GLY A 446 12.39 4.26 -21.08
C GLY A 446 12.92 5.01 -19.85
N GLY A 447 12.33 6.17 -19.57
CA GLY A 447 12.87 7.12 -18.60
C GLY A 447 14.07 7.86 -19.16
N SER A 448 14.69 8.68 -18.33
CA SER A 448 15.89 9.45 -18.70
C SER A 448 17.12 8.57 -19.00
N GLU A 449 17.10 7.28 -18.67
CA GLU A 449 18.16 6.32 -19.04
C GLU A 449 17.96 5.73 -20.44
N GLY A 450 16.76 5.86 -21.01
CA GLY A 450 16.46 5.30 -22.32
C GLY A 450 16.48 3.78 -22.38
N LEU A 451 16.22 3.09 -21.26
CA LEU A 451 16.22 1.61 -21.21
C LEU A 451 15.32 1.02 -22.29
N THR A 452 15.81 0.03 -23.02
CA THR A 452 15.03 -0.69 -24.04
C THR A 452 14.55 -2.05 -23.53
N ASP A 453 13.73 -2.72 -24.34
CA ASP A 453 13.24 -4.06 -24.03
C ASP A 453 14.37 -5.09 -23.93
N GLU A 454 15.48 -4.90 -24.66
CA GLU A 454 16.69 -5.73 -24.58
C GLU A 454 17.44 -5.58 -23.25
N ASP A 455 17.45 -4.36 -22.69
CA ASP A 455 18.15 -4.04 -21.45
C ASP A 455 17.54 -4.74 -20.22
N LEU A 456 16.27 -5.19 -20.31
CA LEU A 456 15.57 -5.85 -19.22
C LEU A 456 16.37 -7.02 -18.64
N SER A 457 17.02 -7.80 -19.50
CA SER A 457 17.79 -8.98 -19.07
C SER A 457 19.04 -8.64 -18.25
N THR A 458 19.45 -7.37 -18.18
CA THR A 458 20.67 -6.93 -17.50
C THR A 458 20.56 -7.06 -15.98
N ASN A 459 19.42 -6.68 -15.41
CA ASN A 459 19.20 -6.66 -13.96
C ASN A 459 17.71 -6.67 -13.59
N TYR A 460 16.97 -7.65 -14.10
CA TYR A 460 15.57 -7.90 -13.75
C TYR A 460 15.49 -8.72 -12.45
N GLN A 461 15.00 -8.14 -11.36
CA GLN A 461 15.03 -8.78 -10.04
C GLN A 461 13.66 -9.11 -9.44
N THR A 462 12.59 -8.50 -9.94
CA THR A 462 11.23 -8.76 -9.45
C THR A 462 10.69 -10.12 -9.90
N TYR A 463 9.98 -10.79 -9.00
CA TYR A 463 9.22 -12.01 -9.32
C TYR A 463 7.74 -11.76 -9.63
N CYS A 464 7.30 -10.50 -9.55
CA CYS A 464 5.90 -10.14 -9.77
C CYS A 464 5.77 -9.12 -10.90
N ASP A 465 5.53 -7.85 -10.57
CA ASP A 465 5.43 -6.78 -11.57
C ASP A 465 6.69 -5.89 -11.57
N PRO A 466 7.01 -5.26 -12.73
CA PRO A 466 8.19 -4.43 -12.94
C PRO A 466 8.14 -3.12 -12.14
N ARG A 467 9.18 -2.83 -11.37
CA ARG A 467 9.29 -1.62 -10.55
C ARG A 467 10.00 -0.51 -11.31
N LEU A 468 9.70 0.74 -10.94
CA LEU A 468 10.58 1.86 -11.28
C LEU A 468 11.89 1.71 -10.50
N ASN A 469 13.02 1.88 -11.16
CA ASN A 469 14.28 2.04 -10.46
C ASN A 469 14.35 3.42 -9.78
N GLU A 470 15.45 3.69 -9.09
CA GLU A 470 15.66 4.97 -8.39
C GLU A 470 15.47 6.18 -9.31
N LYS A 471 16.11 6.16 -10.48
CA LYS A 471 16.15 7.30 -11.39
C LYS A 471 14.78 7.61 -11.98
N GLN A 472 14.10 6.58 -12.50
CA GLN A 472 12.74 6.70 -13.00
C GLN A 472 11.78 7.20 -11.91
N SER A 473 11.97 6.77 -10.65
CA SER A 473 11.16 7.23 -9.53
C SER A 473 11.38 8.71 -9.20
N LEU A 474 12.62 9.19 -9.27
CA LEU A 474 12.93 10.62 -9.11
C LEU A 474 12.38 11.47 -10.26
N ASP A 475 12.48 10.98 -11.51
CA ASP A 475 11.91 11.67 -12.68
C ASP A 475 10.38 11.87 -12.55
N VAL A 476 9.68 10.87 -12.00
CA VAL A 476 8.24 11.01 -11.65
C VAL A 476 8.03 12.15 -10.66
N ALA A 477 8.81 12.18 -9.57
CA ALA A 477 8.68 13.23 -8.54
C ALA A 477 8.95 14.63 -9.10
N PHE A 478 9.99 14.80 -9.93
CA PHE A 478 10.30 16.07 -10.58
C PHE A 478 9.19 16.50 -11.53
N THR A 479 8.65 15.59 -12.32
CA THR A 479 7.58 15.93 -13.26
C THR A 479 6.31 16.39 -12.54
N ILE A 480 5.92 15.74 -11.44
CA ILE A 480 4.78 16.17 -10.62
C ILE A 480 5.07 17.53 -9.96
N SER A 481 6.29 17.71 -9.45
CA SER A 481 6.76 18.97 -8.85
C SER A 481 6.66 20.13 -9.86
N ASP A 482 7.18 19.94 -11.07
CA ASP A 482 7.14 20.95 -12.14
C ASP A 482 5.70 21.25 -12.58
N TYR A 483 4.86 20.23 -12.73
CA TYR A 483 3.44 20.41 -13.06
C TYR A 483 2.74 21.37 -12.09
N TYR A 484 2.90 21.16 -10.77
CA TYR A 484 2.24 22.00 -9.77
C TYR A 484 2.86 23.38 -9.61
N ARG A 485 4.13 23.56 -9.95
CA ARG A 485 4.75 24.90 -10.02
C ARG A 485 4.16 25.74 -11.16
N GLU A 486 3.88 25.11 -12.30
CA GLU A 486 3.24 25.75 -13.45
C GLU A 486 1.72 25.88 -13.28
N ASN A 487 1.12 24.98 -12.49
CA ASN A 487 -0.32 24.89 -12.27
C ASN A 487 -0.63 24.84 -10.77
N PRO A 488 -0.42 25.93 -10.01
CA PRO A 488 -0.70 25.94 -8.58
C PRO A 488 -2.15 25.56 -8.30
N PHE A 489 -2.35 24.69 -7.32
CA PHE A 489 -3.67 24.39 -6.81
C PHE A 489 -4.10 25.52 -5.88
N ASN A 490 -5.07 26.32 -6.29
CA ASN A 490 -5.67 27.34 -5.44
C ASN A 490 -6.57 26.63 -4.42
N THR A 491 -6.19 26.68 -3.15
CA THR A 491 -6.97 26.16 -2.01
C THR A 491 -8.15 27.05 -1.68
#